data_AF-A0A151IHZ9-F1
#
_entry.id   AF-A0A151IHZ9-F1
#
_cell.length_a   1.000
_cell.length_b   1.000
_cell.length_c   1.000
_cell.angle_alpha   90.00
_cell.angle_beta   90.00
_cell.angle_gamma   90.00
#
_symmetry.space_group_name_H-M   'P 1'
#
loop_
_entity.id
_entity.type
_entity.pdbx_description
1 polymer ?
#
loop_
_entity_poly.entity_id
_entity_poly.type
_entity_poly.pdbx_seq_one_letter_code
_entity_poly.pdbx_strand_id
1 'polypeptide(L)'
;MSTDDELCVVSSTIICSLLDIDGKDDGTSSSSNNNDEDSNDEENEMRILYTILMVNETRGETHPIEKLSDYVERVVPGYSKIIFKKHFRVFLETFQMTLRLLLSTLNATNACGRKQISPEKQLMITLWFMATPDSYRSVCVKFGVGKATALRAVRLMLFTV
;
A
#
# COMPACT_ATOMS: atom_id res chain seq x y z
N MET A 1 24.57 -6.94 4.74
CA MET A 1 23.81 -6.61 3.52
C MET A 1 24.20 -7.67 2.52
N SER A 2 23.25 -8.45 1.98
CA SER A 2 23.56 -9.44 0.95
C SER A 2 23.96 -8.72 -0.33
N THR A 3 24.76 -9.35 -1.19
CA THR A 3 25.11 -8.80 -2.52
C THR A 3 23.87 -8.47 -3.36
N ASP A 4 22.80 -9.21 -3.13
CA ASP A 4 21.51 -9.04 -3.82
C ASP A 4 20.76 -7.79 -3.32
N ASP A 5 20.93 -7.41 -2.05
CA ASP A 5 20.35 -6.18 -1.49
C ASP A 5 21.00 -4.95 -2.11
N GLU A 6 22.32 -4.96 -2.35
CA GLU A 6 23.03 -3.87 -3.02
C GLU A 6 22.61 -3.72 -4.48
N LEU A 7 22.49 -4.84 -5.21
CA LEU A 7 22.03 -4.87 -6.61
C LEU A 7 20.60 -4.32 -6.75
N CYS A 8 19.72 -4.68 -5.82
CA CYS A 8 18.35 -4.21 -5.75
C CYS A 8 18.26 -2.70 -5.52
N VAL A 9 19.09 -2.17 -4.61
CA VAL A 9 19.18 -0.73 -4.33
C VAL A 9 19.73 0.04 -5.53
N VAL A 10 20.83 -0.43 -6.13
CA VAL A 10 21.46 0.21 -7.30
C VAL A 10 20.49 0.23 -8.49
N SER A 11 19.82 -0.89 -8.78
CA SER A 11 18.83 -0.95 -9.86
C SER A 11 17.62 -0.06 -9.58
N SER A 12 17.20 0.09 -8.31
CA SER A 12 16.13 1.02 -7.95
C SER A 12 16.54 2.48 -8.13
N THR A 13 17.78 2.85 -7.75
CA THR A 13 18.30 4.21 -7.94
C THR A 13 18.40 4.57 -9.41
N ILE A 14 18.92 3.66 -10.24
CA ILE A 14 19.02 3.87 -11.69
C ILE A 14 17.64 4.09 -12.30
N ILE A 15 16.63 3.30 -11.92
CA ILE A 15 15.25 3.49 -12.40
C ILE A 15 14.69 4.85 -11.97
N CYS A 16 14.90 5.27 -10.72
CA CYS A 16 14.45 6.60 -10.27
C CYS A 16 15.10 7.72 -11.09
N SER A 17 16.41 7.64 -11.33
CA SER A 17 17.13 8.63 -12.15
C SER A 17 16.69 8.65 -13.61
N LEU A 18 16.23 7.52 -14.16
CA LEU A 18 15.71 7.42 -15.52
C LEU A 18 14.29 7.98 -15.66
N LEU A 19 13.51 8.02 -14.57
CA LEU A 19 12.16 8.60 -14.53
C LEU A 19 12.17 10.13 -14.32
N ASP A 20 13.26 10.71 -13.81
CA ASP A 20 13.40 12.17 -13.57
C ASP A 20 13.70 12.99 -14.84
N ILE A 21 13.49 12.44 -16.04
CA ILE A 21 13.55 13.18 -17.31
C ILE A 21 12.19 13.85 -17.57
N ASP A 22 11.78 14.77 -16.70
CA ASP A 22 11.10 16.01 -17.14
C ASP A 22 11.03 17.00 -15.98
N GLY A 23 11.80 18.07 -16.08
CA GLY A 23 11.92 19.06 -15.02
C GLY A 23 12.90 20.16 -15.36
N LYS A 24 12.86 20.63 -16.62
CA LYS A 24 13.58 21.85 -17.02
C LYS A 24 12.57 22.96 -17.30
N ASP A 25 12.20 23.66 -16.23
CA ASP A 25 11.64 25.01 -16.28
C ASP A 25 12.78 26.00 -16.56
N ASP A 26 12.79 26.63 -17.73
CA ASP A 26 13.38 27.95 -17.94
C ASP A 26 12.67 28.72 -19.07
N GLY A 27 11.77 29.62 -18.69
CA GLY A 27 11.22 30.62 -19.59
C GLY A 27 12.27 31.66 -19.97
N THR A 28 12.57 31.80 -21.27
CA THR A 28 12.94 33.05 -21.95
C THR A 28 12.74 32.86 -23.46
N SER A 29 11.91 33.71 -24.05
CA SER A 29 11.58 33.78 -25.48
C SER A 29 12.77 34.21 -26.35
N SER A 30 13.04 33.50 -27.45
CA SER A 30 13.24 34.07 -28.82
C SER A 30 13.52 32.97 -29.86
N SER A 31 12.91 33.15 -31.04
CA SER A 31 12.85 32.20 -32.16
C SER A 31 14.17 32.01 -32.93
N SER A 32 14.44 30.77 -33.37
CA SER A 32 15.01 30.49 -34.70
C SER A 32 14.88 28.99 -35.01
N ASN A 33 14.22 28.71 -36.14
CA ASN A 33 14.13 27.39 -36.76
C ASN A 33 15.52 26.84 -37.06
N ASN A 34 15.73 25.54 -36.82
CA ASN A 34 16.28 24.60 -37.79
C ASN A 34 15.81 23.19 -37.41
N ASN A 35 15.40 22.44 -38.42
CA ASN A 35 14.90 21.07 -38.30
C ASN A 35 16.03 20.13 -37.93
N ASP A 36 15.90 19.40 -36.82
CA ASP A 36 16.70 18.20 -36.52
C ASP A 36 15.82 17.17 -35.78
N GLU A 37 15.33 16.23 -36.58
CA GLU A 37 15.10 14.79 -36.31
C GLU A 37 14.44 14.33 -34.99
N ASP A 38 13.14 14.08 -35.16
CA ASP A 38 12.20 13.18 -34.50
C ASP A 38 12.78 11.81 -34.06
N SER A 39 13.67 11.79 -33.04
CA SER A 39 14.30 10.56 -32.51
C SER A 39 14.10 10.33 -31.01
N ASN A 40 13.45 11.27 -30.30
CA ASN A 40 13.27 11.17 -28.85
C ASN A 40 12.19 10.15 -28.43
N ASP A 41 11.20 9.88 -29.28
CA ASP A 41 10.07 9.01 -28.92
C ASP A 41 10.50 7.53 -28.85
N GLU A 42 11.26 7.01 -29.81
CA GLU A 42 11.73 5.61 -29.78
C GLU A 42 12.69 5.33 -28.61
N GLU A 43 13.57 6.28 -28.29
CA GLU A 43 14.49 6.15 -27.16
C GLU A 43 13.73 6.18 -25.82
N ASN A 44 12.70 7.02 -25.72
CA ASN A 44 11.84 7.09 -24.54
C ASN A 44 10.99 5.82 -24.39
N GLU A 45 10.46 5.27 -25.48
CA GLU A 45 9.76 3.98 -25.50
C GLU A 45 10.67 2.83 -25.05
N MET A 46 11.92 2.80 -25.53
CA MET A 46 12.91 1.80 -25.09
C MET A 46 13.25 1.96 -23.60
N ARG A 47 13.37 3.20 -23.10
CA ARG A 47 13.58 3.49 -21.67
C ARG A 47 12.40 3.03 -20.82
N ILE A 48 11.17 3.26 -21.28
CA ILE A 48 9.94 2.78 -20.62
C ILE A 48 9.93 1.25 -20.59
N LEU A 49 10.23 0.59 -21.70
CA LEU A 49 10.24 -0.87 -21.80
C LEU A 49 11.31 -1.49 -20.89
N TYR A 50 12.52 -0.92 -20.89
CA TYR A 50 13.60 -1.32 -19.98
C TYR A 50 13.20 -1.16 -18.51
N THR A 51 12.55 -0.04 -18.17
CA THR A 51 12.06 0.22 -16.81
C THR A 51 10.99 -0.79 -16.39
N ILE A 52 10.06 -1.15 -17.27
CA ILE A 52 9.04 -2.19 -17.02
C ILE A 52 9.69 -3.57 -16.81
N LEU A 53 10.70 -3.92 -17.61
CA LEU A 53 11.40 -5.20 -17.51
C LEU A 53 12.19 -5.31 -16.20
N MET A 54 12.88 -4.23 -15.81
CA MET A 54 13.73 -4.21 -14.60
C MET A 54 12.93 -4.02 -13.30
N VAL A 55 11.64 -3.63 -13.35
CA VAL A 55 10.82 -3.38 -12.15
C VAL A 55 10.60 -4.62 -11.27
N ASN A 56 10.73 -5.81 -11.84
CA ASN A 56 10.58 -7.06 -11.11
C ASN A 56 11.90 -7.51 -10.48
N GLU A 57 13.03 -7.17 -11.10
CA GLU A 57 14.40 -7.39 -10.60
C GLU A 57 14.71 -6.49 -9.39
N THR A 58 14.11 -5.30 -9.31
CA THR A 58 14.21 -4.41 -8.14
C THR A 58 13.35 -4.84 -6.96
N ARG A 59 12.58 -5.93 -7.07
CA ARG A 59 11.86 -6.47 -5.92
C ARG A 59 12.75 -7.52 -5.28
N GLY A 60 13.46 -7.11 -4.23
CA GLY A 60 14.26 -8.03 -3.42
C GLY A 60 13.44 -9.26 -2.99
N GLU A 61 14.13 -10.35 -2.63
CA GLU A 61 13.50 -11.65 -2.37
C GLU A 61 12.34 -11.52 -1.38
N THR A 62 11.12 -11.82 -1.85
CA THR A 62 9.96 -11.85 -0.97
C THR A 62 9.90 -13.22 -0.30
N HIS A 63 10.44 -13.34 0.92
CA HIS A 63 10.20 -14.54 1.70
C HIS A 63 8.70 -14.68 2.00
N PRO A 64 8.05 -15.79 1.60
CA PRO A 64 6.65 -16.01 1.88
C PRO A 64 6.46 -16.14 3.38
N ILE A 65 5.86 -15.11 3.99
CA ILE A 65 5.45 -15.16 5.40
C ILE A 65 4.08 -15.81 5.45
N GLU A 66 3.98 -16.93 6.17
CA GLU A 66 2.69 -17.54 6.49
C GLU A 66 1.80 -16.53 7.23
N LYS A 67 0.60 -16.34 6.68
CA LYS A 67 -0.38 -15.38 7.15
C LYS A 67 -1.59 -16.14 7.64
N LEU A 68 -2.17 -15.72 8.76
CA LEU A 68 -3.43 -16.26 9.25
C LEU A 68 -4.56 -15.59 8.47
N SER A 69 -4.86 -16.09 7.27
CA SER A 69 -5.82 -15.49 6.33
C SER A 69 -7.22 -15.34 6.91
N ASP A 70 -7.65 -16.32 7.73
CA ASP A 70 -9.07 -16.45 8.13
C ASP A 70 -9.32 -16.13 9.61
N TYR A 71 -8.39 -15.45 10.30
CA TYR A 71 -8.62 -15.07 11.70
C TYR A 71 -9.93 -14.30 11.91
N VAL A 72 -10.18 -13.30 11.06
CA VAL A 72 -11.39 -12.47 11.15
C VAL A 72 -12.64 -13.27 10.85
N GLU A 73 -12.60 -14.15 9.84
CA GLU A 73 -13.77 -14.89 9.38
C GLU A 73 -14.08 -16.11 10.29
N ARG A 74 -13.05 -16.72 10.89
CA ARG A 74 -13.18 -17.92 11.72
C ARG A 74 -13.26 -17.62 13.21
N VAL A 75 -12.43 -16.72 13.72
CA VAL A 75 -12.21 -16.58 15.17
C VAL A 75 -13.11 -15.49 15.76
N VAL A 76 -13.27 -14.38 15.07
CA VAL A 76 -14.01 -13.22 15.60
C VAL A 76 -15.51 -13.48 15.78
N PRO A 77 -16.21 -14.21 14.89
CA PRO A 77 -17.61 -14.57 15.11
C PRO A 77 -17.83 -15.42 16.37
N GLY A 78 -16.80 -16.16 16.81
CA GLY A 78 -16.83 -16.93 18.05
C GLY A 78 -16.62 -16.11 19.32
N TYR A 79 -16.36 -14.80 19.22
CA TYR A 79 -16.13 -13.96 20.39
C TYR A 79 -17.44 -13.61 21.10
N SER A 80 -17.46 -13.87 22.41
CA SER A 80 -18.45 -13.25 23.29
C SER A 80 -18.23 -11.73 23.33
N LYS A 81 -19.27 -10.96 23.65
CA LYS A 81 -19.19 -9.50 23.77
C LYS A 81 -18.06 -9.03 24.71
N ILE A 82 -17.80 -9.82 25.75
CA ILE A 82 -16.74 -9.54 26.74
C ILE A 82 -15.35 -9.73 26.12
N ILE A 83 -15.15 -10.83 25.39
CA ILE A 83 -13.88 -11.13 24.72
C ILE A 83 -13.62 -10.11 23.61
N PHE A 84 -14.65 -9.78 22.83
CA PHE A 84 -14.57 -8.75 21.80
C PHE A 84 -14.12 -7.42 22.41
N LYS A 85 -14.77 -6.97 23.50
CA LYS A 85 -14.39 -5.74 24.20
C LYS A 85 -12.97 -5.79 24.74
N LYS A 86 -12.50 -6.94 25.24
CA LYS A 86 -11.13 -7.08 25.75
C LYS A 86 -10.09 -6.89 24.64
N HIS A 87 -10.35 -7.44 23.46
CA HIS A 87 -9.43 -7.36 22.32
C HIS A 87 -9.45 -6.01 21.61
N PHE A 88 -10.65 -5.51 21.32
CA PHE A 88 -10.85 -4.31 20.50
C PHE A 88 -11.04 -3.03 21.32
N ARG A 89 -11.16 -3.14 22.65
CA ARG A 89 -11.44 -2.03 23.60
C ARG A 89 -12.70 -1.23 23.30
N VAL A 90 -13.60 -1.75 22.47
CA VAL A 90 -14.92 -1.19 22.19
C VAL A 90 -16.00 -2.26 22.34
N PHE A 91 -17.23 -1.82 22.59
CA PHE A 91 -18.37 -2.72 22.56
C PHE A 91 -18.73 -3.10 21.13
N LEU A 92 -19.26 -4.31 20.94
CA LEU A 92 -19.66 -4.81 19.62
C LEU A 92 -20.72 -3.90 18.97
N GLU A 93 -21.61 -3.35 19.78
CA GLU A 93 -22.65 -2.41 19.36
C GLU A 93 -22.04 -1.10 18.85
N THR A 94 -21.03 -0.56 19.56
CA THR A 94 -20.29 0.64 19.14
C THR A 94 -19.49 0.38 17.87
N PHE A 95 -18.91 -0.81 17.73
CA PHE A 95 -18.23 -1.23 16.51
C PHE A 95 -19.19 -1.23 15.31
N GLN A 96 -20.39 -1.79 15.45
CA GLN A 96 -21.38 -1.79 14.38
C GLN A 96 -21.90 -0.38 14.03
N MET A 97 -22.00 0.51 15.02
CA MET A 97 -22.36 1.91 14.79
C MET A 97 -21.26 2.66 14.02
N THR A 98 -20.01 2.54 14.46
CA THR A 98 -18.86 3.17 13.79
C THR A 98 -18.67 2.64 12.38
N LEU A 99 -18.84 1.32 12.17
CA LEU A 99 -18.80 0.72 10.84
C LEU A 99 -19.84 1.34 9.90
N ARG A 100 -21.07 1.56 10.38
CA ARG A 100 -22.14 2.19 9.59
C ARG A 100 -21.82 3.63 9.20
N LEU A 101 -21.22 4.39 10.11
CA LEU A 101 -20.82 5.79 9.85
C LEU A 101 -19.68 5.88 8.83
N LEU A 102 -18.73 4.93 8.89
CA LEU A 102 -17.51 4.94 8.09
C LEU A 102 -17.66 4.14 6.79
N LEU A 103 -18.80 3.48 6.55
CA LEU A 103 -19.02 2.61 5.41
C LEU A 103 -18.81 3.33 4.08
N SER A 104 -19.28 4.57 3.97
CA SER A 104 -19.12 5.42 2.78
C SER A 104 -17.64 5.72 2.50
N THR A 105 -16.88 6.10 3.53
CA THR A 105 -15.44 6.38 3.42
C THR A 105 -14.62 5.12 3.09
N LEU A 106 -14.96 3.99 3.71
CA LEU A 106 -14.27 2.72 3.49
C LEU A 106 -14.53 2.16 2.08
N ASN A 107 -15.75 2.36 1.56
CA ASN A 107 -16.13 1.93 0.21
C ASN A 107 -15.66 2.89 -0.89
N ALA A 108 -15.42 4.17 -0.58
CA ALA A 108 -14.93 5.17 -1.55
C ALA A 108 -13.51 4.91 -2.06
N THR A 109 -12.81 3.94 -1.48
CA THR A 109 -11.46 3.58 -1.89
C THR A 109 -11.51 2.80 -3.21
N ASN A 110 -11.74 3.48 -4.34
CA ASN A 110 -11.78 2.86 -5.68
C ASN A 110 -10.38 2.34 -6.08
N ALA A 111 -9.98 1.18 -5.55
CA ALA A 111 -8.73 0.53 -5.91
C ALA A 111 -8.98 -0.38 -7.12
N CYS A 112 -8.45 0.00 -8.29
CA CYS A 112 -8.38 -0.89 -9.44
C CYS A 112 -7.38 -2.03 -9.16
N GLY A 113 -7.75 -3.28 -9.47
CA GLY A 113 -6.87 -4.46 -9.32
C GLY A 113 -7.26 -5.41 -8.19
N ARG A 114 -6.38 -5.59 -7.19
CA ARG A 114 -6.58 -6.61 -6.13
C ARG A 114 -7.85 -6.36 -5.32
N LYS A 115 -8.55 -7.46 -4.99
CA LYS A 115 -9.74 -7.43 -4.13
C LYS A 115 -9.47 -6.64 -2.85
N GLN A 116 -10.23 -5.58 -2.66
CA GLN A 116 -10.13 -4.73 -1.50
C GLN A 116 -10.57 -5.49 -0.24
N ILE A 117 -9.89 -5.20 0.88
CA ILE A 117 -10.29 -5.69 2.20
C ILE A 117 -11.69 -5.14 2.52
N SER A 118 -12.57 -5.98 3.06
CA SER A 118 -13.90 -5.56 3.50
C SER A 118 -13.82 -4.39 4.51
N PRO A 119 -14.77 -3.45 4.48
CA PRO A 119 -14.76 -2.29 5.39
C PRO A 119 -14.70 -2.72 6.87
N GLU A 120 -15.39 -3.82 7.21
CA GLU A 120 -15.34 -4.42 8.54
C GLU A 120 -13.93 -4.82 8.96
N LYS A 121 -13.22 -5.56 8.10
CA LYS A 121 -11.84 -6.01 8.38
C LYS A 121 -10.87 -4.83 8.46
N GLN A 122 -11.09 -3.75 7.69
CA GLN A 122 -10.30 -2.52 7.80
C GLN A 122 -10.49 -1.81 9.16
N LEU A 123 -11.74 -1.68 9.63
CA LEU A 123 -12.05 -1.12 10.94
C LEU A 123 -11.44 -1.98 12.07
N MET A 124 -11.53 -3.31 11.96
CA MET A 124 -10.96 -4.21 12.96
C MET A 124 -9.43 -4.12 13.06
N ILE A 125 -8.74 -4.02 11.92
CA ILE A 125 -7.27 -3.84 11.90
C ILE A 125 -6.89 -2.52 12.56
N THR A 126 -7.58 -1.45 12.19
CA THR A 126 -7.35 -0.11 12.76
C THR A 126 -7.54 -0.14 14.27
N LEU A 127 -8.67 -0.69 14.70
CA LEU A 127 -9.03 -0.68 16.10
C LEU A 127 -8.10 -1.57 16.92
N TRP A 128 -7.69 -2.72 16.40
CA TRP A 128 -6.69 -3.56 17.04
C TRP A 128 -5.37 -2.80 17.20
N PHE A 129 -4.92 -2.11 16.15
CA PHE A 129 -3.69 -1.34 16.16
C PHE A 129 -3.73 -0.19 17.19
N MET A 130 -4.87 0.47 17.37
CA MET A 130 -5.04 1.52 18.38
C MET A 130 -5.26 0.96 19.80
N ALA A 131 -5.93 -0.19 19.90
CA ALA A 131 -6.30 -0.80 21.18
C ALA A 131 -5.13 -1.57 21.82
N THR A 132 -4.22 -2.12 21.04
CA THR A 132 -3.14 -2.97 21.56
C THR A 132 -1.79 -2.48 21.08
N PRO A 133 -0.77 -2.42 21.96
CA PRO A 133 0.60 -2.11 21.57
C PRO A 133 1.28 -3.32 20.91
N ASP A 134 0.56 -4.01 20.01
CA ASP A 134 1.10 -5.12 19.26
C ASP A 134 2.06 -4.60 18.18
N SER A 135 3.12 -5.36 17.91
CA SER A 135 4.00 -5.02 16.80
C SER A 135 3.23 -5.03 15.48
N TYR A 136 3.56 -4.08 14.62
CA TYR A 136 2.94 -3.96 13.31
C TYR A 136 2.99 -5.27 12.49
N ARG A 137 4.11 -6.00 12.60
CA ARG A 137 4.31 -7.31 11.97
C ARG A 137 3.32 -8.36 12.51
N SER A 138 3.10 -8.40 13.83
CA SER A 138 2.14 -9.32 14.46
C SER A 138 0.72 -9.08 13.94
N VAL A 139 0.29 -7.82 13.87
CA VAL A 139 -1.03 -7.46 13.33
C VAL A 139 -1.17 -7.91 11.87
N CYS A 140 -0.16 -7.69 11.04
CA CYS A 140 -0.19 -8.12 9.63
C CYS A 140 -0.33 -9.63 9.48
N VAL A 141 0.41 -10.42 10.27
CA VAL A 141 0.33 -11.88 10.26
C VAL A 141 -1.03 -12.35 10.75
N LYS A 142 -1.52 -11.78 11.84
CA LYS A 142 -2.78 -12.17 12.50
C LYS A 142 -4.02 -11.88 11.65
N PHE A 143 -4.07 -10.73 10.98
CA PHE A 143 -5.19 -10.37 10.12
C PHE A 143 -5.01 -10.85 8.67
N GLY A 144 -3.86 -11.45 8.35
CA GLY A 144 -3.52 -11.97 7.04
C GLY A 144 -3.38 -10.89 5.96
N VAL A 145 -2.86 -9.72 6.32
CA VAL A 145 -2.79 -8.55 5.44
C VAL A 145 -1.35 -8.14 5.14
N GLY A 146 -1.14 -7.47 4.01
CA GLY A 146 0.15 -6.88 3.68
C GLY A 146 0.45 -5.64 4.52
N LYS A 147 1.74 -5.34 4.71
CA LYS A 147 2.20 -4.15 5.43
C LYS A 147 1.64 -2.85 4.81
N ALA A 148 1.61 -2.70 3.49
CA ALA A 148 1.03 -1.49 2.90
C ALA A 148 -0.49 -1.40 3.17
N THR A 149 -1.18 -2.54 3.16
CA THR A 149 -2.63 -2.59 3.29
C THR A 149 -3.10 -2.28 4.70
N ALA A 150 -2.43 -2.84 5.73
CA ALA A 150 -2.74 -2.49 7.13
C ALA A 150 -2.49 -1.00 7.40
N LEU A 151 -1.44 -0.42 6.82
CA LEU A 151 -1.09 0.99 7.02
C LEU A 151 -2.14 1.89 6.37
N ARG A 152 -2.61 1.52 5.18
CA ARG A 152 -3.69 2.22 4.50
C ARG A 152 -4.98 2.21 5.32
N ALA A 153 -5.34 1.07 5.92
CA ALA A 153 -6.52 0.95 6.78
C ALA A 153 -6.41 1.89 8.00
N VAL A 154 -5.27 1.87 8.69
CA VAL A 154 -5.04 2.74 9.86
C VAL A 154 -5.09 4.22 9.48
N ARG A 155 -4.40 4.61 8.39
CA ARG A 155 -4.38 6.01 7.93
C ARG A 155 -5.75 6.50 7.51
N LEU A 156 -6.51 5.68 6.79
CA LEU A 156 -7.86 6.06 6.35
C LEU A 156 -8.72 6.48 7.54
N MET A 157 -8.70 5.71 8.62
CA MET A 157 -9.48 6.04 9.82
C MET A 157 -8.94 7.24 10.58
N LEU A 158 -7.62 7.41 10.64
CA LEU A 158 -6.99 8.52 11.35
C LEU A 158 -7.23 9.88 10.67
N PHE A 159 -7.24 9.92 9.33
CA PHE A 159 -7.39 11.17 8.58
C PHE A 159 -8.84 11.50 8.21
N THR A 160 -9.79 10.59 8.46
CA THR A 160 -11.22 10.82 8.20
C THR A 160 -11.94 11.49 9.38
N VAL A 161 -11.33 11.49 10.58
CA VAL A 161 -11.88 12.07 11.82
C VAL A 161 -11.10 13.34 12.17
#